data_AF-A0A432SRU0-F1
#
_entry.id   AF-A0A432SRU0-F1
#
_cell.length_a   1.000
_cell.length_b   1.000
_cell.length_c   1.000
_cell.angle_alpha   90.00
_cell.angle_beta   90.00
_cell.angle_gamma   90.00
#
_symmetry.space_group_name_H-M   'P 1'
#
loop_
_entity.id
_entity.type
_entity.pdbx_description
1 polymer ?
#
loop_
_entity_poly.entity_id
_entity_poly.type
_entity_poly.pdbx_seq_one_letter_code
_entity_poly.pdbx_strand_id
1 'polypeptide(L)'
;MENSPSFENFIENKPLYYKEIDHERVHKAYARLKPYILRPLVIHIVGTNGKGSTGRIMATLLNNDKDRSVAHFSSPHIIKFNERIWIDGDDISDNALDDAHHQLYAILGKEMSESLSYFEYTTLLAFVATKEVDVLILEAGLGGEFDATNVIEKEISVITPIGLDHQDFLG
;
A
#
# COMPACT_ATOMS: atom_id res chain seq x y z
N MET A 1 -18.58 -10.28 17.48
CA MET A 1 -17.67 -9.59 16.56
C MET A 1 -18.50 -8.53 15.87
N GLU A 2 -18.15 -7.26 15.96
CA GLU A 2 -18.79 -6.24 15.10
C GLU A 2 -18.49 -6.61 13.65
N ASN A 3 -19.52 -6.68 12.80
CA ASN A 3 -19.30 -6.88 11.37
C ASN A 3 -18.63 -5.61 10.82
N SER A 4 -17.51 -5.78 10.14
CA SER A 4 -16.88 -4.72 9.37
C SER A 4 -17.84 -4.24 8.26
N PRO A 5 -17.87 -2.92 7.94
CA PRO A 5 -18.54 -2.43 6.75
C PRO A 5 -17.88 -3.00 5.48
N SER A 6 -18.54 -2.86 4.32
CA SER A 6 -17.88 -3.18 3.05
C SER A 6 -16.70 -2.22 2.80
N PHE A 7 -15.71 -2.68 2.05
CA PHE A 7 -14.53 -1.89 1.72
C PHE A 7 -14.88 -0.53 1.10
N GLU A 8 -15.78 -0.52 0.11
CA GLU A 8 -16.21 0.69 -0.61
C GLU A 8 -16.78 1.75 0.35
N ASN A 9 -17.75 1.36 1.18
CA ASN A 9 -18.34 2.27 2.17
C ASN A 9 -17.31 2.74 3.21
N PHE A 10 -16.36 1.88 3.58
CA PHE A 10 -15.36 2.23 4.58
C PHE A 10 -14.35 3.24 4.04
N ILE A 11 -13.86 3.04 2.82
CA ILE A 11 -12.78 3.83 2.25
C ILE A 11 -13.24 5.23 1.84
N GLU A 12 -14.48 5.39 1.36
CA GLU A 12 -15.07 6.68 1.00
C GLU A 12 -15.19 7.65 2.18
N ASN A 13 -15.35 7.12 3.39
CA ASN A 13 -15.48 7.91 4.62
C ASN A 13 -14.13 8.26 5.26
N LYS A 14 -13.00 7.85 4.67
CA LYS A 14 -11.68 8.15 5.21
C LYS A 14 -11.19 9.55 4.83
N PRO A 15 -10.54 10.27 5.75
CA PRO A 15 -9.95 11.55 5.42
C PRO A 15 -8.76 11.37 4.46
N LEU A 16 -8.74 12.15 3.37
CA LEU A 16 -7.63 12.21 2.43
C LEU A 16 -6.33 12.70 3.08
N TYR A 17 -6.46 13.64 4.02
CA TYR A 17 -5.35 14.28 4.75
C TYR A 17 -5.63 14.30 6.24
N TYR A 18 -4.56 14.39 7.03
CA TYR A 18 -4.64 14.51 8.48
C TYR A 18 -5.26 15.84 8.91
N LYS A 19 -5.94 15.85 10.07
CA LYS A 19 -6.13 17.09 10.86
C LYS A 19 -4.88 17.41 11.69
N GLU A 20 -4.17 16.38 12.17
CA GLU A 20 -2.89 16.44 12.89
C GLU A 20 -1.99 15.30 12.41
N ILE A 21 -0.72 15.59 12.12
CA ILE A 21 0.24 14.61 11.61
C ILE A 21 0.74 13.74 12.77
N ASP A 22 0.41 12.45 12.76
CA ASP A 22 0.92 11.43 13.68
C ASP A 22 1.66 10.34 12.90
N HIS A 23 2.99 10.39 12.94
CA HIS A 23 3.84 9.42 12.26
C HIS A 23 3.87 8.05 12.95
N GLU A 24 3.52 7.93 14.23
CA GLU A 24 3.56 6.65 14.95
C GLU A 24 2.35 5.77 14.67
N ARG A 25 1.22 6.35 14.27
CA ARG A 25 -0.04 5.64 14.08
C ARG A 25 0.10 4.46 13.11
N VAL A 26 0.69 4.70 11.94
CA VAL A 26 0.93 3.67 10.94
C VAL A 26 1.89 2.59 11.45
N HIS A 27 2.93 2.96 12.23
CA HIS A 27 3.84 1.99 12.83
C HIS A 27 3.12 1.09 13.85
N LYS A 28 2.25 1.65 14.68
CA LYS A 28 1.43 0.87 15.65
C LYS A 28 0.48 -0.08 14.93
N ALA A 29 -0.16 0.37 13.86
CA ALA A 29 -1.03 -0.47 13.04
C ALA A 29 -0.24 -1.58 12.31
N TYR A 30 0.89 -1.23 11.69
CA TYR A 30 1.76 -2.21 11.04
C TYR A 30 2.32 -3.23 12.04
N ALA A 31 2.65 -2.85 13.27
CA ALA A 31 3.12 -3.79 14.28
C ALA A 31 2.08 -4.88 14.62
N ARG A 32 0.77 -4.56 14.57
CA ARG A 32 -0.30 -5.56 14.72
C ARG A 32 -0.42 -6.46 13.49
N LEU A 33 -0.16 -5.92 12.30
CA LEU A 33 -0.27 -6.63 11.05
C LEU A 33 0.96 -7.52 10.74
N LYS A 34 2.15 -7.10 11.13
CA LYS A 34 3.45 -7.73 10.81
C LYS A 34 3.49 -9.26 11.04
N PRO A 35 2.89 -9.84 12.11
CA PRO A 35 2.87 -11.29 12.30
C PRO A 35 2.09 -12.08 11.24
N TYR A 36 1.23 -11.43 10.45
CA TYR A 36 0.34 -12.05 9.47
C TYR A 36 0.85 -11.94 8.02
N ILE A 37 2.02 -11.33 7.80
CA ILE A 37 2.60 -11.13 6.46
C ILE A 37 3.72 -12.16 6.27
N LEU A 38 3.64 -12.98 5.21
CA LEU A 38 4.72 -13.85 4.79
C LEU A 38 5.73 -13.00 4.04
N ARG A 39 6.61 -12.31 4.79
CA ARG A 39 7.64 -11.35 4.34
C ARG A 39 8.01 -11.50 2.84
N PRO A 40 7.31 -10.79 1.94
CA PRO A 40 7.67 -10.79 0.53
C PRO A 40 9.02 -10.07 0.38
N LEU A 41 9.74 -10.32 -0.71
CA LEU A 41 10.83 -9.44 -1.09
C LEU A 41 10.22 -8.10 -1.52
N VAL A 42 10.53 -7.03 -0.80
CA VAL A 42 10.02 -5.68 -1.04
C VAL A 42 11.02 -4.83 -1.79
N ILE A 43 10.57 -4.32 -2.93
CA ILE A 43 11.26 -3.28 -3.71
C ILE A 43 10.50 -1.97 -3.51
N HIS A 44 11.08 -1.04 -2.76
CA HIS A 44 10.48 0.25 -2.47
C HIS A 44 10.89 1.29 -3.51
N ILE A 45 9.93 1.98 -4.12
CA ILE A 45 10.15 2.99 -5.15
C ILE A 45 9.77 4.37 -4.61
N VAL A 46 10.74 5.26 -4.58
CA VAL A 46 10.59 6.64 -4.10
C VAL A 46 11.08 7.61 -5.17
N GLY A 47 10.48 8.80 -5.25
CA GLY A 47 10.89 9.85 -6.16
C GLY A 47 9.72 10.76 -6.53
N THR A 48 10.00 11.80 -7.30
CA THR A 48 8.99 12.77 -7.70
C THR A 48 8.18 12.23 -8.87
N ASN A 49 8.88 11.86 -9.95
CA ASN A 49 8.28 11.40 -11.19
C ASN A 49 8.73 9.98 -11.56
N GLY A 50 7.88 9.29 -12.33
CA GLY A 50 8.22 7.99 -12.92
C GLY A 50 8.21 6.80 -11.96
N LYS A 51 7.69 6.96 -10.73
CA LYS A 51 7.56 5.88 -9.75
C LYS A 51 6.66 4.75 -10.27
N GLY A 52 5.38 5.04 -10.53
CA GLY A 52 4.42 4.05 -11.03
C GLY A 52 4.82 3.39 -12.35
N SER A 53 5.43 4.12 -13.29
CA SER A 53 5.92 3.54 -14.55
C SER A 53 7.10 2.60 -14.34
N THR A 54 8.07 3.01 -13.51
CA THR A 54 9.21 2.15 -13.12
C THR A 54 8.71 0.89 -12.43
N GLY A 55 7.79 1.03 -11.47
CA GLY A 55 7.23 -0.09 -10.72
C GLY A 55 6.45 -1.07 -11.59
N ARG A 56 5.59 -0.58 -12.49
CA ARG A 56 4.82 -1.45 -13.39
C ARG A 56 5.73 -2.18 -14.39
N ILE A 57 6.75 -1.51 -14.93
CA ILE A 57 7.73 -2.14 -15.83
C ILE A 57 8.45 -3.28 -15.08
N MET A 58 8.93 -3.04 -13.86
CA MET A 58 9.57 -4.06 -13.05
C MET A 58 8.62 -5.24 -12.76
N ALA A 59 7.38 -4.95 -12.39
CA ALA A 59 6.37 -5.96 -12.07
C ALA A 59 6.08 -6.85 -13.27
N THR A 60 5.86 -6.25 -14.45
CA THR A 60 5.62 -7.00 -15.69
C THR A 60 6.84 -7.82 -16.12
N LEU A 61 8.06 -7.29 -15.98
CA LEU A 61 9.28 -8.02 -16.31
C LEU A 61 9.50 -9.22 -15.39
N LEU A 62 9.27 -9.06 -14.07
CA LEU A 62 9.41 -10.13 -13.10
C LEU A 62 8.31 -11.20 -13.26
N ASN A 63 7.08 -10.79 -13.56
CA ASN A 63 5.95 -11.71 -13.78
C ASN A 63 6.10 -12.59 -15.04
N ASN A 64 7.04 -12.29 -15.94
CA ASN A 64 7.34 -13.19 -17.05
C ASN A 64 7.99 -14.51 -16.58
N ASP A 65 8.56 -14.53 -15.38
CA ASP A 65 9.03 -15.74 -14.70
C ASP A 65 7.84 -16.40 -13.97
N LYS A 66 7.30 -17.49 -14.54
CA LYS A 66 6.05 -18.11 -14.07
C LYS A 66 6.14 -18.79 -12.71
N ASP A 67 7.34 -18.94 -12.17
CA ASP A 67 7.58 -19.59 -10.88
C ASP A 67 7.61 -18.58 -9.72
N ARG A 68 7.22 -17.32 -9.97
CA ARG A 68 7.26 -16.24 -8.98
C ARG A 68 6.04 -15.32 -9.09
N SER A 69 5.31 -15.19 -7.99
CA SER A 69 4.21 -14.25 -7.84
C SER A 69 4.72 -12.83 -7.54
N VAL A 70 4.17 -11.84 -8.22
CA VAL A 70 4.61 -10.45 -8.19
C VAL A 70 3.41 -9.52 -8.04
N ALA A 71 3.49 -8.66 -7.04
CA ALA A 71 2.54 -7.57 -6.88
C ALA A 71 3.18 -6.20 -7.10
N HIS A 72 2.37 -5.25 -7.53
CA HIS A 72 2.71 -3.84 -7.57
C HIS A 72 1.63 -3.02 -6.89
N PHE A 73 2.02 -2.30 -5.85
CA PHE A 73 1.20 -1.26 -5.24
C PHE A 73 1.56 0.10 -5.82
N SER A 74 0.58 0.80 -6.40
CA SER A 74 0.75 2.12 -7.01
C SER A 74 -0.31 3.12 -6.60
N SER A 75 0.01 4.41 -6.71
CA SER A 75 -0.93 5.50 -6.44
C SER A 75 -0.67 6.77 -7.24
N PRO A 76 -1.69 7.59 -7.56
CA PRO A 76 -3.13 7.30 -7.43
C PRO A 76 -3.62 6.29 -8.50
N HIS A 77 -4.90 5.89 -8.43
CA HIS A 77 -5.58 5.22 -9.54
C HIS A 77 -6.21 6.24 -10.50
N ILE A 78 -6.59 5.78 -11.70
CA ILE A 78 -7.22 6.60 -12.74
C ILE A 78 -8.74 6.41 -12.74
N ILE A 79 -9.24 5.16 -12.80
CA ILE A 79 -10.67 4.87 -12.94
C ILE A 79 -11.21 4.21 -11.67
N LYS A 80 -10.57 3.13 -11.20
CA LYS A 80 -11.04 2.34 -10.05
C LYS A 80 -9.93 2.06 -9.05
N PHE A 81 -10.31 1.91 -7.78
CA PHE A 81 -9.38 1.65 -6.69
C PHE A 81 -8.45 0.46 -6.95
N ASN A 82 -8.98 -0.60 -7.57
CA ASN A 82 -8.31 -1.87 -7.84
C ASN A 82 -6.99 -1.69 -8.60
N GLU A 83 -6.87 -0.67 -9.45
CA GLU A 83 -5.64 -0.36 -10.18
C GLU A 83 -4.44 -0.12 -9.25
N ARG A 84 -4.69 0.26 -8.00
CA ARG A 84 -3.67 0.45 -6.98
C ARG A 84 -2.97 -0.84 -6.60
N ILE A 85 -3.61 -2.01 -6.75
CA ILE A 85 -3.06 -3.31 -6.36
C ILE A 85 -3.14 -4.23 -7.58
N TRP A 86 -2.01 -4.38 -8.25
CA TRP A 86 -1.85 -5.29 -9.37
C TRP A 86 -1.12 -6.55 -8.92
N ILE A 87 -1.58 -7.73 -9.33
CA ILE A 87 -1.01 -9.02 -8.96
C ILE A 87 -0.99 -9.91 -10.21
N ASP A 88 0.19 -10.43 -10.57
CA ASP A 88 0.41 -11.48 -11.59
C ASP A 88 -0.19 -11.24 -12.99
N GLY A 89 -0.51 -10.01 -13.36
CA GLY A 89 -1.11 -9.72 -14.67
C GLY A 89 -2.31 -8.79 -14.59
N ASP A 90 -3.02 -8.83 -13.47
CA ASP A 90 -4.36 -8.27 -13.36
C ASP A 90 -4.50 -7.38 -12.13
N ASP A 91 -5.44 -6.43 -12.19
CA ASP A 91 -5.86 -5.67 -11.02
C ASP A 91 -6.62 -6.60 -10.06
N ILE A 92 -6.45 -6.40 -8.76
CA ILE A 92 -7.18 -7.16 -7.74
C ILE A 92 -8.70 -7.08 -7.97
N SER A 93 -9.44 -8.16 -7.71
CA SER A 93 -10.90 -8.17 -7.82
C SER A 93 -11.57 -7.46 -6.63
N ASP A 94 -12.82 -6.99 -6.79
CA ASP A 94 -13.59 -6.37 -5.71
C ASP A 94 -13.78 -7.32 -4.51
N ASN A 95 -14.04 -8.60 -4.79
CA ASN A 95 -14.16 -9.62 -3.74
C ASN A 95 -12.85 -9.78 -2.96
N ALA A 96 -11.71 -9.85 -3.67
CA ALA A 96 -10.41 -9.99 -3.02
C ALA A 96 -10.02 -8.74 -2.21
N LEU A 97 -10.42 -7.54 -2.67
CA LEU A 97 -10.29 -6.30 -1.90
C LEU A 97 -11.12 -6.33 -0.62
N ASP A 98 -12.38 -6.76 -0.72
CA ASP A 98 -13.29 -6.83 0.43
C ASP A 98 -12.82 -7.88 1.45
N ASP A 99 -12.31 -9.03 0.97
CA ASP A 99 -11.70 -10.06 1.82
C ASP A 99 -10.44 -9.54 2.53
N ALA A 100 -9.56 -8.82 1.82
CA ALA A 100 -8.38 -8.20 2.41
C ALA A 100 -8.78 -7.10 3.43
N HIS A 101 -9.83 -6.34 3.13
CA HIS A 101 -10.38 -5.32 4.03
C HIS A 101 -10.89 -5.95 5.33
N HIS A 102 -11.69 -6.99 5.24
CA HIS A 102 -12.22 -7.71 6.40
C HIS A 102 -11.12 -8.31 7.26
N GLN A 103 -10.10 -8.91 6.63
CA GLN A 103 -8.91 -9.40 7.35
C GLN A 103 -8.18 -8.27 8.06
N LEU A 104 -7.88 -7.17 7.37
CA LEU A 104 -7.20 -6.02 7.96
C LEU A 104 -8.00 -5.43 9.13
N TYR A 105 -9.31 -5.24 8.94
CA TYR A 105 -10.20 -4.68 9.95
C TYR A 105 -10.27 -5.58 11.19
N ALA A 106 -10.32 -6.90 11.01
CA ALA A 106 -10.29 -7.86 12.11
C ALA A 106 -8.97 -7.83 12.89
N ILE A 107 -7.82 -7.68 12.20
CA ILE A 107 -6.50 -7.61 12.83
C ILE A 107 -6.31 -6.31 13.60
N LEU A 108 -6.71 -5.17 13.00
CA LEU A 108 -6.51 -3.85 13.61
C LEU A 108 -7.55 -3.54 14.68
N GLY A 109 -8.78 -4.03 14.52
CA GLY A 109 -9.96 -3.61 15.27
C GLY A 109 -10.51 -2.27 14.77
N LYS A 110 -11.75 -1.98 15.19
CA LYS A 110 -12.53 -0.80 14.76
C LYS A 110 -11.81 0.52 15.01
N GLU A 111 -11.42 0.80 16.25
CA GLU A 111 -10.82 2.07 16.67
C GLU A 111 -9.56 2.40 15.86
N MET A 112 -8.65 1.42 15.71
CA MET A 112 -7.43 1.63 14.93
C MET A 112 -7.73 1.78 13.45
N SER A 113 -8.61 0.93 12.90
CA SER A 113 -9.02 1.02 11.49
C SER A 113 -9.62 2.39 11.17
N GLU A 114 -10.50 2.91 12.01
CA GLU A 114 -11.15 4.22 11.84
C GLU A 114 -10.16 5.38 11.98
N SER A 115 -9.16 5.25 12.88
CA SER A 115 -8.16 6.29 13.09
C SER A 115 -7.24 6.54 11.90
N LEU A 116 -6.95 5.52 11.08
CA LEU A 116 -6.04 5.62 9.94
C LEU A 116 -6.58 6.54 8.84
N SER A 117 -5.69 7.33 8.24
CA SER A 117 -5.97 8.10 7.03
C SER A 117 -6.28 7.18 5.86
N TYR A 118 -6.78 7.75 4.76
CA TYR A 118 -6.96 7.03 3.51
C TYR A 118 -5.66 6.32 3.11
N PHE A 119 -4.54 7.05 3.01
CA PHE A 119 -3.31 6.48 2.48
C PHE A 119 -2.71 5.39 3.39
N GLU A 120 -2.67 5.59 4.71
CA GLU A 120 -2.18 4.57 5.65
C GLU A 120 -3.03 3.29 5.56
N TYR A 121 -4.36 3.43 5.54
CA TYR A 121 -5.24 2.27 5.46
C TYR A 121 -5.06 1.52 4.14
N THR A 122 -4.98 2.24 3.01
CA THR A 122 -4.76 1.61 1.70
C THR A 122 -3.41 0.91 1.58
N THR A 123 -2.37 1.45 2.24
CA THR A 123 -1.05 0.84 2.27
C THR A 123 -1.08 -0.48 3.04
N LEU A 124 -1.68 -0.48 4.23
CA LEU A 124 -1.83 -1.71 5.02
C LEU A 124 -2.74 -2.73 4.32
N LEU A 125 -3.77 -2.27 3.61
CA LEU A 125 -4.64 -3.13 2.80
C LEU A 125 -3.85 -3.82 1.68
N ALA A 126 -2.97 -3.07 1.00
CA ALA A 126 -2.07 -3.65 0.00
C ALA A 126 -1.15 -4.71 0.61
N PHE A 127 -0.63 -4.50 1.81
CA PHE A 127 0.17 -5.52 2.50
C PHE A 127 -0.63 -6.79 2.82
N VAL A 128 -1.91 -6.68 3.20
CA VAL A 128 -2.77 -7.86 3.40
C VAL A 128 -3.06 -8.56 2.07
N ALA A 129 -3.43 -7.79 1.04
CA ALA A 129 -3.77 -8.32 -0.28
C ALA A 129 -2.59 -9.02 -0.97
N THR A 130 -1.37 -8.61 -0.64
CA THR A 130 -0.13 -9.13 -1.23
C THR A 130 0.69 -9.95 -0.24
N LYS A 131 0.10 -10.38 0.89
CA LYS A 131 0.83 -11.00 2.00
C LYS A 131 1.51 -12.33 1.67
N GLU A 132 1.16 -12.97 0.56
CA GLU A 132 1.65 -14.29 0.13
C GLU A 132 2.44 -14.22 -1.20
N VAL A 133 2.65 -13.03 -1.76
CA VAL A 133 3.42 -12.91 -3.01
C VAL A 133 4.92 -13.06 -2.74
N ASP A 134 5.68 -13.47 -3.75
CA ASP A 134 7.13 -13.60 -3.62
C ASP A 134 7.82 -12.23 -3.68
N VAL A 135 7.32 -11.31 -4.52
CA VAL A 135 7.87 -9.95 -4.67
C VAL A 135 6.76 -8.90 -4.62
N LEU A 136 6.93 -7.92 -3.74
CA LEU A 136 6.10 -6.73 -3.66
C LEU A 136 6.89 -5.51 -4.14
N ILE A 137 6.47 -4.91 -5.25
CA ILE A 137 6.95 -3.61 -5.69
C ILE A 137 6.04 -2.54 -5.08
N LEU A 138 6.62 -1.65 -4.29
CA LEU A 138 5.91 -0.73 -3.42
C LEU A 138 6.22 0.71 -3.79
N GLU A 139 5.27 1.42 -4.41
CA GLU A 139 5.39 2.85 -4.69
C GLU A 139 5.06 3.68 -3.45
N ALA A 140 5.96 4.59 -3.06
CA ALA A 140 5.69 5.61 -2.05
C ALA A 140 4.66 6.63 -2.57
N GLY A 141 3.77 7.11 -1.70
CA GLY A 141 2.74 8.08 -2.06
C GLY A 141 3.29 9.50 -2.10
N LEU A 142 3.68 10.03 -0.93
CA LEU A 142 4.14 11.42 -0.78
C LEU A 142 5.33 11.48 0.19
N GLY A 143 6.51 11.83 -0.33
CA GLY A 143 7.75 11.79 0.44
C GLY A 143 8.27 10.36 0.66
N GLY A 144 9.41 10.25 1.37
CA GLY A 144 10.06 8.96 1.63
C GLY A 144 10.09 8.58 3.11
N GLU A 145 10.58 9.48 3.97
CA GLU A 145 10.87 9.17 5.38
C GLU A 145 9.62 8.85 6.20
N PHE A 146 8.56 9.66 6.03
CA PHE A 146 7.31 9.58 6.78
C PHE A 146 6.15 8.95 6.00
N ASP A 147 6.43 8.36 4.84
CA ASP A 147 5.42 7.73 4.01
C ASP A 147 4.96 6.41 4.64
N ALA A 148 3.66 6.12 4.57
CA ALA A 148 3.08 4.90 5.14
C ALA A 148 3.73 3.62 4.58
N THR A 149 4.25 3.66 3.37
CA THR A 149 4.94 2.54 2.73
C THR A 149 6.32 2.25 3.34
N ASN A 150 6.90 3.18 4.09
CA ASN A 150 8.23 3.05 4.67
C ASN A 150 8.27 2.20 5.97
N VAL A 151 7.11 1.70 6.43
CA VAL A 151 7.02 0.89 7.67
C VAL A 151 7.47 -0.56 7.50
N ILE A 152 7.47 -1.07 6.27
CA ILE A 152 7.86 -2.46 5.95
C ILE A 152 9.37 -2.55 5.72
N GLU A 153 9.96 -3.67 6.11
CA GLU A 153 11.36 -3.98 5.79
C GLU A 153 11.51 -4.12 4.27
N LYS A 154 12.62 -3.59 3.72
CA LYS A 154 12.87 -3.52 2.27
C LYS A 154 14.25 -4.03 1.92
N GLU A 155 14.32 -4.87 0.90
CA GLU A 155 15.55 -5.44 0.36
C GLU A 155 16.20 -4.48 -0.64
N ILE A 156 15.38 -3.76 -1.41
CA ILE A 156 15.84 -2.85 -2.45
C ILE A 156 15.07 -1.53 -2.35
N SER A 157 15.79 -0.41 -2.47
CA SER A 157 15.20 0.92 -2.63
C SER A 157 15.61 1.49 -3.99
N VAL A 158 14.62 1.86 -4.80
CA VAL A 158 14.79 2.51 -6.11
C VAL A 158 14.42 3.97 -5.96
N ILE A 159 15.35 4.85 -6.32
CA ILE A 159 15.12 6.29 -6.31
C ILE A 159 14.98 6.76 -7.76
N THR A 160 13.77 7.11 -8.16
CA THR A 160 13.49 7.73 -9.46
C THR A 160 13.81 9.23 -9.40
N PRO A 161 13.76 9.98 -10.52
CA PRO A 161 14.12 11.40 -10.51
C PRO A 161 13.45 12.18 -9.39
N ILE A 162 14.27 12.87 -8.61
CA ILE A 162 13.84 13.81 -7.58
C ILE A 162 13.77 15.18 -8.24
N GLY A 163 12.59 15.78 -8.22
CA GLY A 163 12.33 17.14 -8.67
C GLY A 163 11.80 17.99 -7.53
N LEU A 164 11.78 19.30 -7.74
CA LEU A 164 11.10 20.24 -6.85
C LEU A 164 9.59 20.08 -7.04
N ASP A 165 8.98 19.23 -6.23
CA ASP A 165 7.54 19.00 -6.21
C ASP A 165 7.13 18.78 -4.76
N HIS A 166 5.94 19.21 -4.38
CA HIS A 166 5.45 19.16 -2.99
C HIS A 166 6.33 19.92 -1.96
N GLN A 167 6.84 21.11 -2.33
CA GLN A 167 7.61 21.96 -1.42
C GLN A 167 6.87 22.26 -0.11
N ASP A 168 5.54 22.39 -0.15
CA ASP A 168 4.71 22.64 1.04
C ASP A 168 4.70 21.46 2.05
N PHE A 169 5.07 20.25 1.63
CA PHE A 169 5.10 19.04 2.48
C PHE A 169 6.52 18.53 2.78
N LEU A 170 7.51 18.90 1.98
CA LEU A 170 8.87 18.35 2.04
C LEU A 170 9.94 19.37 2.45
N GLY A 171 9.61 20.67 2.48
CA GLY A 171 10.55 21.76 2.79
C GLY A 171 11.27 22.31 1.57
#